data_AF-A0A0S4J4U2-F1
#
_entry.id   AF-A0A0S4J4U2-F1
#
_cell.length_a   1.000
_cell.length_b   1.000
_cell.length_c   1.000
_cell.angle_alpha   90.00
_cell.angle_beta   90.00
_cell.angle_gamma   90.00
#
_symmetry.space_group_name_H-M   'P 1'
#
loop_
_entity.id
_entity.type
_entity.pdbx_description
1 polymer ?
#
loop_
_entity_poly.entity_id
_entity_poly.type
_entity_poly.pdbx_seq_one_letter_code
_entity_poly.pdbx_strand_id
1 'polypeptide(L)'
;MEVNMVSGTSCSAPAFSGFVTLLNNIRLAKGKTLGFLNPLLYSHPEAFEDITEGDNDVNGDGYGWQCTPGWDPVTGLGTPNMGRLMEIVKAME
;
A
#
# COMPACT_ATOMS: atom_id res chain seq x y z
N MET A 1 -14.99 -4.60 -29.26
CA MET A 1 -14.91 -5.08 -27.87
C MET A 1 -15.10 -3.86 -27.00
N GLU A 2 -16.11 -3.88 -26.13
CA GLU A 2 -16.42 -2.76 -25.25
C GLU A 2 -15.56 -2.86 -24.00
N VAL A 3 -14.89 -1.77 -23.63
CA VAL A 3 -14.05 -1.69 -22.42
C VAL A 3 -14.84 -0.95 -21.36
N ASN A 4 -15.08 -1.61 -20.23
CA ASN A 4 -15.80 -1.03 -19.10
C ASN A 4 -14.83 -0.62 -18.00
N MET A 5 -15.11 0.51 -17.33
CA MET A 5 -14.40 0.90 -16.12
C MET A 5 -14.88 0.04 -14.94
N VAL A 6 -13.93 -0.37 -14.10
CA VAL A 6 -14.18 -1.11 -12.86
C VAL A 6 -13.48 -0.40 -11.70
N SER A 7 -14.04 -0.46 -10.50
CA SER A 7 -13.48 0.16 -9.30
C SER A 7 -13.72 -0.71 -8.06
N GLY A 8 -13.12 -0.29 -6.94
CA GLY A 8 -13.28 -0.92 -5.63
C GLY A 8 -11.95 -1.41 -5.05
N THR A 9 -11.93 -1.66 -3.75
CA THR A 9 -10.75 -2.20 -3.03
C THR A 9 -10.32 -3.57 -3.57
N SER A 10 -11.23 -4.30 -4.22
CA SER A 10 -10.95 -5.51 -4.98
C SER A 10 -9.99 -5.31 -6.15
N CYS A 11 -9.86 -4.10 -6.70
CA CYS A 11 -8.83 -3.76 -7.68
C CYS A 11 -7.48 -3.45 -7.00
N SER A 12 -7.51 -2.85 -5.81
CA SER A 12 -6.31 -2.51 -5.03
C SER A 12 -5.59 -3.74 -4.50
N ALA A 13 -6.32 -4.77 -4.03
CA ALA A 13 -5.72 -5.98 -3.47
C ALA A 13 -4.79 -6.74 -4.44
N PRO A 14 -5.20 -7.07 -5.69
CA PRO A 14 -4.31 -7.71 -6.66
C PRO A 14 -3.21 -6.77 -7.17
N ALA A 15 -3.46 -5.45 -7.24
CA ALA A 15 -2.40 -4.48 -7.55
C ALA A 15 -1.28 -4.54 -6.50
N PHE A 16 -1.63 -4.48 -5.22
CA PHE A 16 -0.68 -4.60 -4.12
C PHE A 16 0.02 -5.98 -4.08
N SER A 17 -0.70 -7.07 -4.38
CA SER A 17 -0.10 -8.40 -4.53
C SER A 17 0.99 -8.43 -5.62
N GLY A 18 0.75 -7.77 -6.76
CA GLY A 18 1.75 -7.58 -7.81
C GLY A 18 2.97 -6.81 -7.33
N PHE A 19 2.77 -5.74 -6.55
CA PHE A 19 3.85 -5.00 -5.91
C PHE A 19 4.72 -5.91 -5.02
N VAL A 20 4.09 -6.67 -4.13
CA VAL A 20 4.78 -7.59 -3.21
C VAL A 20 5.53 -8.68 -3.97
N THR A 21 4.98 -9.15 -5.09
CA THR A 21 5.64 -10.14 -5.96
C THR A 21 6.97 -9.61 -6.50
N LEU A 22 7.00 -8.36 -6.96
CA LEU A 22 8.22 -7.73 -7.45
C LEU A 22 9.26 -7.53 -6.34
N LEU A 23 8.83 -7.18 -5.13
CA LEU A 23 9.73 -7.08 -3.98
C LEU A 23 10.27 -8.46 -3.55
N ASN A 24 9.44 -9.50 -3.58
CA ASN A 24 9.88 -10.87 -3.33
C ASN A 24 10.89 -11.35 -4.37
N ASN A 25 10.78 -10.93 -5.64
CA ASN A 25 11.78 -11.25 -6.65
C ASN A 25 13.19 -10.76 -6.26
N ILE A 26 13.28 -9.61 -5.58
CA ILE A 26 14.56 -9.11 -5.02
C ILE A 26 15.04 -10.02 -3.88
N ARG A 27 14.14 -10.41 -2.96
CA ARG A 27 14.48 -11.27 -1.80
C ARG A 27 14.88 -12.68 -2.21
N LEU A 28 14.31 -13.20 -3.30
CA LEU A 28 14.61 -14.54 -3.82
C LEU A 28 16.08 -14.68 -4.26
N ALA A 29 16.73 -13.60 -4.70
CA ALA A 29 18.17 -13.59 -4.99
C ALA A 29 19.03 -13.94 -3.75
N LYS A 30 18.47 -13.75 -2.55
CA LYS A 30 19.07 -14.14 -1.25
C LYS A 30 18.44 -15.40 -0.64
N GLY A 31 17.58 -16.12 -1.38
CA GLY A 31 16.86 -17.30 -0.89
C GLY A 31 15.81 -16.99 0.19
N LYS A 32 15.30 -15.75 0.23
CA LYS A 32 14.35 -15.27 1.26
C LYS A 32 13.04 -14.78 0.63
N THR A 33 12.02 -14.62 1.47
CA THR A 33 10.74 -13.95 1.13
C THR A 33 10.38 -12.94 2.20
N LEU A 34 9.44 -12.03 1.92
CA LEU A 34 9.01 -10.99 2.86
C LEU A 34 8.04 -11.51 3.93
N GLY A 35 7.24 -12.54 3.64
CA GLY A 35 6.29 -13.10 4.60
C GLY A 35 5.24 -12.09 5.09
N PHE A 36 5.06 -11.99 6.42
CA PHE A 36 4.14 -11.06 7.05
C PHE A 36 4.67 -9.62 6.97
N LEU A 37 4.01 -8.78 6.18
CA LEU A 37 4.54 -7.47 5.78
C LEU A 37 4.37 -6.37 6.82
N ASN A 38 3.34 -6.42 7.67
CA ASN A 38 3.00 -5.27 8.51
C ASN A 38 4.17 -4.71 9.33
N PRO A 39 5.00 -5.52 10.02
CA PRO A 39 6.14 -4.99 10.76
C PRO A 39 7.12 -4.19 9.89
N LEU A 40 7.38 -4.65 8.66
CA LEU A 40 8.24 -3.96 7.69
C LEU A 40 7.60 -2.66 7.20
N LEU A 41 6.31 -2.69 6.84
CA LEU A 41 5.66 -1.51 6.26
C LEU A 41 5.49 -0.39 7.30
N TYR A 42 5.06 -0.75 8.51
CA TYR A 42 4.85 0.22 9.59
C TYR A 42 6.16 0.74 10.20
N SER A 43 7.30 0.06 10.01
CA SER A 43 8.61 0.63 10.35
C SER A 43 9.14 1.62 9.30
N HIS A 44 8.49 1.69 8.13
CA HIS A 44 8.91 2.54 7.00
C HIS A 44 7.73 3.35 6.41
N PRO A 45 7.07 4.22 7.20
CA PRO A 45 6.00 5.07 6.68
C PRO A 45 6.47 6.00 5.55
N GLU A 46 7.76 6.37 5.53
CA GLU A 46 8.36 7.17 4.46
C GLU A 46 8.34 6.48 3.10
N ALA A 47 8.09 5.17 3.04
CA ALA A 47 8.01 4.41 1.80
C ALA A 47 6.64 4.52 1.09
N PHE A 48 5.75 5.36 1.60
CA PHE A 48 4.40 5.57 1.06
C PHE A 48 4.21 7.05 0.68
N GLU A 49 3.31 7.28 -0.28
CA GLU A 49 2.74 8.60 -0.52
C GLU A 49 1.50 8.75 0.36
N ASP A 50 1.60 9.65 1.33
CA ASP A 50 0.57 9.93 2.33
C ASP A 50 -0.64 10.66 1.71
N ILE A 51 -1.84 10.17 2.00
CA ILE A 51 -3.09 10.75 1.50
C ILE A 51 -3.74 11.51 2.66
N THR A 52 -3.74 12.83 2.58
CA THR A 52 -4.15 13.70 3.70
C THR A 52 -5.48 14.41 3.47
N GLU A 53 -6.11 14.17 2.31
CA GLU A 53 -7.37 14.79 1.92
C GLU A 53 -8.40 13.71 1.55
N GLY A 54 -9.66 13.95 1.94
CA GLY A 54 -10.79 13.06 1.70
C GLY A 54 -11.26 12.32 2.96
N ASP A 55 -12.26 11.46 2.77
CA ASP A 55 -12.87 10.67 3.83
C ASP A 55 -13.53 9.39 3.25
N ASN A 56 -14.00 8.52 4.14
CA ASN A 56 -14.82 7.36 3.78
C ASN A 56 -16.28 7.47 4.26
N ASP A 57 -16.80 8.70 4.41
CA ASP A 57 -18.22 8.93 4.61
C ASP A 57 -18.96 8.72 3.28
N VAL A 58 -19.46 7.50 3.09
CA VAL A 58 -20.14 7.10 1.85
C VAL A 58 -21.55 7.70 1.72
N ASN A 59 -22.14 8.19 2.80
CA ASN A 59 -23.52 8.68 2.83
C ASN A 59 -23.61 10.22 2.94
N GLY A 60 -22.52 10.89 3.31
CA GLY A 60 -22.49 12.32 3.61
C GLY A 60 -23.25 12.68 4.89
N ASP A 61 -23.42 11.73 5.81
CA ASP A 61 -24.16 11.89 7.06
C ASP A 61 -23.26 12.17 8.27
N GLY A 62 -21.95 12.30 8.05
CA GLY A 62 -20.93 12.53 9.05
C GLY A 62 -20.40 11.24 9.70
N TYR A 63 -20.86 10.06 9.28
CA TYR A 63 -20.38 8.79 9.80
C TYR A 63 -19.27 8.20 8.92
N GLY A 64 -18.03 8.39 9.38
CA GLY A 64 -16.83 7.90 8.72
C GLY A 64 -15.58 8.43 9.41
N TRP A 65 -14.46 8.31 8.73
CA TRP A 65 -13.17 8.87 9.13
C TRP A 65 -12.62 9.78 8.06
N GLN A 66 -11.87 10.79 8.48
CA GLN A 66 -11.17 11.74 7.62
C GLN A 66 -9.73 11.25 7.41
N CYS A 67 -9.19 11.51 6.23
CA CYS A 67 -7.75 11.40 5.97
C CYS A 67 -6.98 12.39 6.86
N THR A 68 -5.81 11.99 7.35
CA THR A 68 -4.97 12.84 8.22
C THR A 68 -3.50 12.61 7.94
N PRO A 69 -2.61 13.58 8.21
CA PRO A 69 -1.16 13.34 8.11
C PRO A 69 -0.71 12.10 8.89
N GLY A 70 0.01 11.21 8.22
CA GLY A 70 0.47 9.93 8.77
C GLY A 70 -0.52 8.78 8.55
N TRP A 71 -0.64 7.89 9.53
CA TRP A 71 -1.58 6.78 9.41
C TRP A 71 -3.01 7.25 9.68
N ASP A 72 -3.95 6.84 8.82
CA ASP A 72 -5.38 7.07 9.04
C ASP A 72 -6.22 5.80 8.72
N PRO A 73 -7.46 5.71 9.23
CA PRO A 73 -8.35 4.57 9.00
C PRO A 73 -9.08 4.61 7.63
N VAL A 74 -8.68 5.49 6.71
CA VAL A 74 -9.22 5.59 5.34
C VAL A 74 -8.24 4.94 4.34
N THR A 75 -6.96 5.32 4.41
CA THR A 75 -5.91 4.94 3.47
C THR A 75 -4.70 4.26 4.14
N GLY A 76 -4.68 4.15 5.47
CA GLY A 76 -3.58 3.53 6.20
C GLY A 76 -2.31 4.37 6.10
N LEU A 77 -1.21 3.77 5.64
CA LEU A 77 0.04 4.51 5.36
C LEU A 77 -0.01 5.27 4.03
N GLY A 78 -1.07 5.12 3.23
CA GLY A 78 -1.19 5.70 1.90
C GLY A 78 -0.80 4.75 0.77
N THR A 79 -0.35 5.30 -0.37
CA THR A 79 -0.02 4.53 -1.57
C THR A 79 1.43 4.08 -1.56
N PRO A 80 1.75 2.78 -1.72
CA PRO A 80 3.12 2.29 -1.67
C PRO A 80 3.98 2.86 -2.80
N ASN A 81 5.14 3.43 -2.45
CA ASN A 81 6.13 3.87 -3.43
C ASN A 81 7.09 2.73 -3.74
N MET A 82 7.02 2.18 -4.96
CA MET A 82 7.85 1.04 -5.36
C MET A 82 9.35 1.32 -5.22
N GLY A 83 9.81 2.49 -5.65
CA GLY A 83 11.23 2.83 -5.60
C GLY A 83 11.78 2.81 -4.17
N ARG A 84 11.08 3.45 -3.24
CA ARG A 84 11.47 3.49 -1.81
C ARG A 84 11.45 2.08 -1.19
N LEU A 85 10.40 1.30 -1.45
CA LEU A 85 10.30 -0.08 -0.95
C LEU A 85 11.37 -1.01 -1.52
N MET A 86 11.74 -0.87 -2.80
CA MET A 86 12.82 -1.66 -3.39
C MET A 86 14.16 -1.39 -2.71
N GLU A 87 14.49 -0.13 -2.39
CA GLU A 87 15.73 0.22 -1.69
C GLU A 87 15.78 -0.37 -0.28
N ILE A 88 14.69 -0.26 0.48
CA ILE A 88 14.56 -0.91 1.80
C ILE A 88 14.77 -2.42 1.67
N VAL A 89 14.07 -3.08 0.74
CA VAL A 89 14.11 -4.53 0.56
C VAL A 89 15.49 -5.05 0.11
N LYS A 90 16.23 -4.28 -0.69
CA LYS A 90 17.62 -4.59 -1.07
C LYS A 90 18.58 -4.53 0.13
N ALA A 91 18.37 -3.54 1.00
CA ALA A 91 19.18 -3.32 2.20
C ALA A 91 18.92 -4.35 3.32
N MET A 92 17.77 -5.01 3.32
CA MET A 92 17.48 -6.11 4.26
C MET A 92 18.45 -7.28 4.09
N GLU A 93 18.93 -7.81 5.21
CA GLU A 93 19.77 -9.01 5.25
C GLU A 93 19.08 -10.24 4.63
#